data_AF-A0A8T3RCC4-F1
#
_entry.id   AF-A0A8T3RCC4-F1
#
_cell.length_a   1.000
_cell.length_b   1.000
_cell.length_c   1.000
_cell.angle_alpha   90.00
_cell.angle_beta   90.00
_cell.angle_gamma   90.00
#
_symmetry.space_group_name_H-M   'P 1'
#
loop_
_entity.id
_entity.type
_entity.pdbx_description
1 polymer ?
#
loop_
_entity_poly.entity_id
_entity_poly.type
_entity_poly.pdbx_seq_one_letter_code
_entity_poly.pdbx_strand_id
1 'polypeptide(L)'
;MTVCYLDADDEITDAVARLRTTSDRHFILVLPAGSRVATSRINFRLLAREGQERKVVVGMVSGESGVRSLAISAGMPAYATVEEAEPALAQRAEGQAEEQAGHA
;
A
#
# COMPACT_ATOMS: atom_id res chain seq x y z
N MET A 1 -5.96 -11.27 4.73
CA MET A 1 -5.48 -10.18 3.85
C MET A 1 -6.53 -9.10 3.86
N THR A 2 -6.12 -7.83 3.93
CA THR A 2 -7.04 -6.69 4.09
C THR A 2 -7.06 -5.81 2.84
N VAL A 3 -8.25 -5.50 2.33
CA VAL A 3 -8.48 -4.44 1.33
C VAL A 3 -9.20 -3.28 2.02
N CYS A 4 -8.63 -2.09 1.94
CA CYS A 4 -9.10 -0.89 2.61
C CYS A 4 -9.44 0.19 1.57
N TYR A 5 -10.72 0.50 1.43
CA TYR A 5 -11.19 1.59 0.59
C TYR A 5 -11.15 2.90 1.37
N LEU A 6 -10.46 3.90 0.83
CA LEU A 6 -10.51 5.25 1.36
C LEU A 6 -11.63 6.06 0.69
N ASP A 7 -12.07 7.08 1.39
CA ASP A 7 -12.89 8.14 0.84
C ASP A 7 -12.01 9.27 0.28
N ALA A 8 -12.62 10.18 -0.50
CA ALA A 8 -11.87 11.27 -1.12
C ALA A 8 -11.29 12.24 -0.07
N ASP A 9 -12.02 12.42 1.03
CA ASP A 9 -11.66 13.30 2.15
C ASP A 9 -10.79 12.63 3.22
N ASP A 10 -10.57 11.31 3.17
CA ASP A 10 -9.67 10.62 4.09
C ASP A 10 -8.25 11.19 3.98
N GLU A 11 -7.63 11.46 5.12
CA GLU A 11 -6.28 12.02 5.19
C GLU A 11 -5.23 10.92 5.38
N ILE A 12 -3.95 11.29 5.26
CA ILE A 12 -2.84 10.35 5.46
C ILE A 12 -2.87 9.71 6.86
N THR A 13 -3.33 10.45 7.86
CA THR A 13 -3.47 9.96 9.23
C THR A 13 -4.50 8.85 9.34
N ASP A 14 -5.61 8.92 8.59
CA ASP A 14 -6.64 7.87 8.57
C ASP A 14 -6.12 6.60 7.92
N ALA A 15 -5.44 6.76 6.77
CA ALA A 15 -4.83 5.64 6.06
C ALA A 15 -3.79 4.91 6.93
N VAL A 16 -2.92 5.68 7.61
CA VAL A 16 -1.94 5.13 8.56
C VAL A 16 -2.67 4.44 9.71
N ALA A 17 -3.66 5.07 10.34
CA ALA A 17 -4.40 4.48 11.45
C ALA A 17 -5.02 3.11 11.07
N ARG A 18 -5.63 2.99 9.90
CA ARG A 18 -6.18 1.73 9.40
C ARG A 18 -5.12 0.66 9.17
N LEU A 19 -3.97 1.05 8.61
CA LEU A 19 -2.80 0.17 8.50
C LEU A 19 -2.30 -0.28 9.88
N ARG A 20 -2.38 0.56 10.91
CA ARG A 20 -1.95 0.18 12.27
C ARG A 20 -2.87 -0.83 12.94
N THR A 21 -4.16 -0.81 12.60
CA THR A 21 -5.17 -1.70 13.18
C THR A 21 -5.29 -3.03 12.44
N THR A 22 -4.69 -3.17 11.26
CA THR A 22 -4.76 -4.44 10.52
C THR A 22 -3.97 -5.53 11.26
N SER A 23 -4.55 -6.73 11.33
CA SER A 23 -3.85 -7.92 11.82
C SER A 23 -3.26 -8.75 10.67
N ASP A 24 -3.61 -8.41 9.44
CA ASP A 24 -3.13 -9.10 8.24
C ASP A 24 -1.76 -8.59 7.79
N ARG A 25 -0.95 -9.51 7.25
CA ARG A 25 0.36 -9.18 6.69
C ARG A 25 0.30 -8.51 5.32
N HIS A 26 -0.87 -8.51 4.68
CA HIS A 26 -1.09 -7.93 3.36
C HIS A 26 -2.17 -6.87 3.45
N PHE A 27 -1.88 -5.67 2.97
CA PHE A 27 -2.77 -4.53 3.07
C PHE A 27 -2.81 -3.76 1.75
N ILE A 28 -3.98 -3.73 1.11
CA ILE A 28 -4.24 -3.00 -0.13
C ILE A 28 -5.05 -1.75 0.19
N LEU A 29 -4.53 -0.59 -0.20
CA LEU A 29 -5.22 0.69 -0.07
C LEU A 29 -5.85 1.09 -1.41
N VAL A 30 -7.17 1.17 -1.48
CA VAL A 30 -7.88 1.61 -2.69
C VAL A 30 -8.18 3.10 -2.57
N LEU A 31 -7.63 3.88 -3.49
CA LEU A 31 -7.77 5.33 -3.52
C LEU A 31 -8.83 5.75 -4.55
N PRO A 32 -9.87 6.50 -4.14
CA PRO A 32 -10.81 7.10 -5.07
C PRO A 32 -10.14 8.22 -5.85
N ALA A 33 -10.75 8.59 -6.98
CA ALA A 33 -10.27 9.72 -7.77
C ALA A 33 -10.26 11.01 -6.94
N GLY A 34 -9.16 11.77 -7.02
CA GLY A 34 -9.01 13.02 -6.26
C GLY A 34 -8.77 12.84 -4.74
N SER A 35 -8.43 11.63 -4.28
CA SER A 35 -8.11 11.37 -2.87
C SER A 35 -7.03 12.31 -2.33
N ARG A 36 -7.26 12.88 -1.14
CA ARG A 36 -6.27 13.74 -0.45
C ARG A 36 -4.95 13.04 -0.18
N VAL A 37 -4.97 11.74 0.07
CA VAL A 37 -3.76 10.92 0.26
C VAL A 37 -2.87 10.94 -0.99
N ALA A 38 -3.47 10.99 -2.19
CA ALA A 38 -2.77 10.92 -3.47
C ALA A 38 -2.08 12.23 -3.91
N THR A 39 -2.17 13.30 -3.12
CA THR A 39 -1.69 14.64 -3.50
C THR A 39 -0.17 14.82 -3.41
N SER A 40 0.56 13.91 -2.75
CA SER A 40 2.01 14.05 -2.56
C SER A 40 2.75 12.72 -2.44
N ARG A 41 3.95 12.66 -3.01
CA ARG A 41 4.91 11.55 -2.85
C ARG A 41 5.28 11.28 -1.38
N ILE A 42 5.23 12.31 -0.52
CA ILE A 42 5.53 12.17 0.91
C ILE A 42 4.54 11.20 1.56
N ASN A 43 3.25 11.31 1.23
CA ASN A 43 2.20 10.46 1.80
C ASN A 43 2.46 8.97 1.50
N PHE A 44 2.82 8.65 0.26
CA PHE A 44 3.16 7.28 -0.12
C PHE A 44 4.43 6.76 0.55
N ARG A 45 5.44 7.61 0.74
CA ARG A 45 6.65 7.22 1.49
C ARG A 45 6.33 6.92 2.95
N LEU A 46 5.44 7.70 3.57
CA LEU A 46 5.01 7.46 4.94
C LEU A 46 4.28 6.12 5.08
N LEU A 47 3.34 5.82 4.17
CA LEU A 47 2.63 4.53 4.15
C LEU A 47 3.58 3.35 3.93
N ALA A 48 4.46 3.45 2.94
CA ALA A 48 5.45 2.40 2.67
C ALA A 48 6.34 2.15 3.90
N ARG A 49 6.82 3.22 4.55
CA ARG A 49 7.65 3.14 5.76
C ARG A 49 6.90 2.49 6.92
N GLU A 50 5.66 2.89 7.19
CA GLU A 50 4.84 2.30 8.26
C GLU A 50 4.58 0.80 8.00
N GLY A 51 4.35 0.42 6.74
CA GLY A 51 4.23 -0.98 6.33
C GLY A 51 5.50 -1.78 6.65
N GLN A 52 6.68 -1.25 6.29
CA GLN A 52 7.97 -1.88 6.59
C GLN A 52 8.20 -2.03 8.10
N GLU A 53 7.94 -0.99 8.89
CA GLU A 53 8.10 -1.03 10.36
C GLU A 53 7.22 -2.10 11.00
N ARG A 54 6.05 -2.38 10.42
CA ARG A 54 5.11 -3.39 10.88
C ARG A 54 5.28 -4.76 10.24
N LYS A 55 6.21 -4.91 9.28
CA LYS A 55 6.34 -6.11 8.44
C LYS A 55 5.03 -6.47 7.72
N VAL A 56 4.29 -5.44 7.32
CA VAL A 56 3.07 -5.55 6.49
C VAL A 56 3.43 -5.15 5.07
N VAL A 57 3.11 -6.00 4.11
CA VAL A 57 3.25 -5.71 2.69
C VAL A 57 2.09 -4.81 2.29
N VAL A 58 2.42 -3.55 2.01
CA VAL A 58 1.45 -2.52 1.65
C VAL A 58 1.54 -2.23 0.16
N GLY A 59 0.38 -2.16 -0.50
CA GLY A 59 0.25 -1.67 -1.88
C GLY A 59 -0.97 -0.78 -2.03
N MET A 60 -1.06 -0.06 -3.15
CA MET A 60 -2.24 0.76 -3.47
C MET A 60 -2.87 0.45 -4.81
N VAL A 61 -4.14 0.78 -4.94
CA VAL A 61 -4.91 0.71 -6.17
C VAL A 61 -5.46 2.10 -6.48
N SER A 62 -5.32 2.54 -7.73
CA SER A 62 -5.99 3.75 -8.22
C SER A 62 -6.17 3.64 -9.73
N GLY A 63 -7.32 4.10 -10.23
CA GLY A 63 -7.57 4.24 -11.67
C GLY A 63 -6.64 5.27 -12.33
N GLU A 64 -6.09 6.22 -11.57
CA GLU A 64 -5.28 7.32 -12.09
C GLU A 64 -3.80 6.93 -12.26
N SER A 65 -3.31 6.91 -13.50
CA SER A 65 -1.93 6.52 -13.81
C SER A 65 -0.87 7.45 -13.20
N GLY A 66 -1.18 8.75 -13.06
CA GLY A 66 -0.32 9.72 -12.39
C GLY A 66 -0.12 9.39 -10.91
N VAL A 67 -1.20 9.03 -10.22
CA VAL A 67 -1.17 8.62 -8.80
C VAL A 67 -0.35 7.35 -8.63
N ARG A 68 -0.57 6.34 -9.48
CA ARG A 68 0.23 5.10 -9.45
C ARG A 68 1.72 5.38 -9.67
N SER A 69 2.06 6.23 -10.64
CA SER A 69 3.45 6.63 -10.90
C SER A 69 4.09 7.32 -9.69
N LEU A 70 3.32 8.18 -9.01
CA LEU A 70 3.77 8.88 -7.82
C LEU A 70 4.07 7.92 -6.66
N ALA A 71 3.18 6.95 -6.42
CA ALA A 71 3.37 5.91 -5.42
C ALA A 71 4.57 4.99 -5.73
N ILE A 72 4.74 4.56 -6.98
CA ILE A 72 5.88 3.75 -7.41
C ILE A 72 7.19 4.52 -7.18
N SER A 73 7.22 5.81 -7.52
CA SER A 73 8.40 6.65 -7.27
C SER A 73 8.71 6.79 -5.77
N ALA A 74 7.72 6.62 -4.89
CA ALA A 74 7.87 6.62 -3.44
C ALA A 74 8.31 5.26 -2.88
N GLY A 75 8.49 4.24 -3.71
CA GLY A 75 8.80 2.87 -3.28
C GLY A 75 7.57 2.09 -2.84
N MET A 76 6.36 2.58 -3.12
CA MET A 76 5.11 1.90 -2.79
C MET A 76 4.53 1.21 -4.04
N PRO A 77 4.28 -0.11 -4.01
CA PRO A 77 3.66 -0.81 -5.13
C PRO A 77 2.28 -0.24 -5.46
N ALA A 78 1.99 -0.05 -6.75
CA ALA A 78 0.72 0.50 -7.21
C ALA A 78 0.17 -0.26 -8.41
N TYR A 79 -1.15 -0.46 -8.44
CA TYR A 79 -1.87 -1.29 -9.40
C TYR A 79 -3.12 -0.58 -9.93
N ALA A 80 -3.60 -0.96 -11.11
CA ALA A 80 -4.77 -0.33 -11.69
C ALA A 80 -6.06 -0.83 -11.03
N THR A 81 -6.10 -2.10 -10.63
CA THR A 81 -7.26 -2.73 -10.00
C THR A 81 -6.87 -3.59 -8.79
N VAL A 82 -7.86 -3.97 -7.98
CA VAL A 82 -7.65 -4.87 -6.84
C VAL A 82 -7.24 -6.25 -7.32
N GLU A 83 -7.88 -6.76 -8.37
CA GLU A 83 -7.61 -8.08 -8.96
C GLU A 83 -6.15 -8.24 -9.42
N GLU A 84 -5.51 -7.15 -9.88
CA GLU A 84 -4.07 -7.14 -10.18
C GLU A 84 -3.20 -7.12 -8.91
N ALA A 85 -3.64 -6.37 -7.89
CA ALA A 85 -2.89 -6.14 -6.67
C ALA A 85 -2.84 -7.38 -5.76
N GLU A 86 -3.94 -8.12 -5.64
CA GLU A 86 -4.03 -9.27 -4.73
C GLU A 86 -2.94 -10.34 -4.97
N PRO A 87 -2.83 -10.93 -6.18
CA PRO A 87 -1.82 -11.94 -6.44
C PRO A 87 -0.41 -11.36 -6.38
N ALA A 88 -0.22 -10.09 -6.76
CA ALA A 88 1.08 -9.45 -6.76
C ALA A 88 1.60 -9.19 -5.34
N LEU A 89 0.74 -8.79 -4.41
CA LEU A 89 1.12 -8.60 -3.00
C LEU A 89 1.39 -9.93 -2.30
N ALA A 90 0.59 -10.97 -2.59
CA ALA A 90 0.81 -12.29 -2.03
C ALA A 90 2.21 -12.83 -2.39
N GLN A 91 2.57 -12.80 -3.68
CA GLN A 91 3.90 -13.20 -4.16
C GLN A 91 5.03 -12.38 -3.53
N ARG A 92 4.80 -11.08 -3.32
CA ARG A 92 5.81 -10.19 -2.73
C ARG A 92 6.06 -10.51 -1.26
N ALA A 93 5.01 -10.87 -0.52
CA ALA A 93 5.14 -11.27 0.87
C ALA A 93 5.87 -12.62 1.01
N GLU A 94 5.61 -13.56 0.10
CA GLU A 94 6.32 -14.83 0.02
C GLU A 94 7.82 -14.61 -0.26
N GLY A 95 8.16 -13.82 -1.28
CA GLY A 95 9.57 -13.50 -1.59
C GLY A 95 10.30 -12.80 -0.43
N GLN A 96 9.63 -11.89 0.28
CA GLN A 96 10.21 -11.24 1.47
C GLN A 96 10.41 -12.20 2.65
N ALA A 97 9.56 -13.23 2.79
CA ALA A 97 9.72 -14.25 3.82
C ALA A 97 10.90 -15.18 3.52
N GLU A 98 11.09 -15.54 2.25
CA GLU A 98 12.20 -16.38 1.79
C GLU A 98 13.55 -15.67 1.90
N GLU A 99 13.65 -14.39 1.50
CA GLU A 99 14.86 -13.57 1.66
C GLU A 99 15.29 -13.43 3.13
N GLN A 100 14.32 -13.32 4.04
CA GLN A 100 14.58 -13.25 5.49
C GLN A 100 15.01 -14.60 6.08
N ALA A 101 14.52 -15.72 5.55
CA ALA A 101 14.88 -17.06 6.00
C ALA A 101 16.26 -17.52 5.49
N GLY A 102 16.70 -17.05 4.33
CA GLY A 102 18.00 -17.39 3.75
C GLY A 102 19.21 -16.65 4.37
N HIS A 103 18.97 -15.70 5.27
CA HIS A 103 20.01 -14.94 5.98
C HIS A 103 20.15 -15.31 7.47
N ALA A 104 19.49 -16.39 7.91
CA ALA A 104 19.54 -16.95 9.26
C ALA A 104 20.39 -18.24 9.28
#